data_AF-A0AAX3T1Z2-F1
#
_entry.id   AF-A0AAX3T1Z2-F1
#
_cell.length_a   1.000
_cell.length_b   1.000
_cell.length_c   1.000
_cell.angle_alpha   90.00
_cell.angle_beta   90.00
_cell.angle_gamma   90.00
#
_symmetry.space_group_name_H-M   'P 1'
#
loop_
_entity.id
_entity.type
_entity.pdbx_description
1 polymer ?
#
loop_
_entity_poly.entity_id
_entity_poly.type
_entity_poly.pdbx_seq_one_letter_code
_entity_poly.pdbx_strand_id
1 'polypeptide(L)'
;MLKNYLILIDKCYIDVTDIYLKYGSAMRLALDMQQNVFQQIGLPNSIGISYNKSLAKIASDMKKPMGITLIRPEDVAQLVQPLPVN
;
A
#
# COMPACT_ATOMS: atom_id res chain seq x y z
N MET A 1 -14.84 11.24 3.21
CA MET A 1 -14.10 11.18 4.50
C MET A 1 -13.03 10.12 4.33
N LEU A 2 -11.75 10.45 4.51
CA LEU A 2 -10.68 9.44 4.58
C LEU A 2 -10.93 8.56 5.81
N LYS A 3 -11.22 7.27 5.62
CA LYS A 3 -11.35 6.31 6.72
C LYS A 3 -9.99 5.70 6.99
N ASN A 4 -9.31 6.19 8.02
CA ASN A 4 -8.03 5.65 8.48
C ASN A 4 -8.28 4.55 9.51
N TYR A 5 -7.74 3.36 9.28
CA TYR A 5 -7.76 2.27 10.26
C TYR A 5 -6.32 2.02 10.74
N LEU A 6 -6.01 2.47 11.96
CA LEU A 6 -4.75 2.13 12.63
C LEU A 6 -4.82 0.67 13.08
N ILE A 7 -3.78 -0.12 12.77
CA ILE A 7 -3.71 -1.55 13.12
C ILE A 7 -2.67 -1.76 14.22
N LEU A 8 -1.49 -1.16 14.02
CA LEU A 8 -0.34 -1.17 14.90
C LEU A 8 0.34 0.20 14.80
N ILE A 9 1.25 0.50 15.73
CA ILE A 9 1.93 1.81 15.79
C ILE A 9 2.65 2.18 14.48
N ASP A 10 3.16 1.18 13.75
CA ASP A 10 3.91 1.33 12.49
C ASP A 10 3.08 1.03 11.24
N LYS A 11 1.79 0.65 11.38
CA LYS A 11 0.96 0.14 10.26
C LYS A 11 -0.46 0.68 10.31
N CYS A 12 -0.91 1.21 9.17
CA CYS A 12 -2.29 1.60 8.95
C CYS A 12 -2.82 1.12 7.60
N TYR A 13 -4.14 1.00 7.49
CA TYR A 13 -4.84 0.90 6.22
C TYR A 13 -5.57 2.22 5.95
N ILE A 14 -5.54 2.64 4.68
CA ILE A 14 -6.25 3.82 4.20
C ILE A 14 -7.13 3.37 3.05
N ASP A 15 -8.44 3.60 3.17
CA ASP A 15 -9.36 3.43 2.04
C ASP A 15 -9.31 4.69 1.17
N VAL A 16 -8.83 4.52 -0.06
CA VAL A 16 -8.64 5.61 -1.03
C VAL A 16 -9.66 5.58 -2.15
N THR A 17 -10.67 4.69 -2.10
CA THR A 17 -11.63 4.42 -3.19
C THR A 17 -12.23 5.69 -3.80
N ASP A 18 -12.63 6.66 -2.97
CA ASP A 18 -13.29 7.90 -3.42
C ASP A 18 -12.32 9.00 -3.88
N ILE A 19 -11.02 8.82 -3.66
CA ILE A 19 -10.01 9.88 -3.88
C ILE A 19 -8.96 9.52 -4.91
N TYR A 20 -8.64 8.24 -5.10
CA TYR A 20 -7.55 7.85 -5.99
C TYR A 20 -7.88 8.19 -7.46
N LEU A 21 -9.16 8.16 -7.84
CA LEU A 21 -9.63 8.59 -9.16
C LEU A 21 -9.40 10.09 -9.39
N LYS A 22 -9.62 10.92 -8.36
CA LYS A 22 -9.33 12.36 -8.42
C LYS A 22 -7.83 12.65 -8.50
N TYR A 23 -7.03 11.73 -7.98
CA TYR A 23 -5.56 11.77 -8.00
C TYR A 23 -4.94 11.21 -9.30
N GLY A 24 -5.76 10.68 -10.21
CA GLY A 24 -5.34 10.09 -11.49
C GLY A 24 -4.77 8.67 -11.38
N SER A 25 -4.10 8.31 -10.28
CA SER A 25 -3.73 6.91 -10.01
C SER A 25 -3.44 6.64 -8.53
N ALA A 26 -3.71 5.41 -8.08
CA ALA A 26 -3.34 4.96 -6.75
C ALA A 26 -1.81 4.92 -6.55
N MET A 27 -1.04 4.62 -7.59
CA MET A 27 0.42 4.62 -7.54
C MET A 27 0.99 6.01 -7.29
N ARG A 28 0.47 7.03 -7.98
CA ARG A 28 0.87 8.43 -7.77
C ARG A 28 0.52 8.91 -6.36
N LEU A 29 -0.70 8.61 -5.91
CA LEU A 29 -1.12 8.92 -4.54
C LEU A 29 -0.17 8.28 -3.50
N ALA A 30 0.20 7.02 -3.69
CA ALA A 30 1.12 6.33 -2.80
C ALA A 30 2.53 6.93 -2.84
N LEU A 31 3.05 7.30 -4.02
CA LEU A 31 4.36 7.95 -4.15
C LEU A 31 4.38 9.29 -3.38
N ASP A 32 3.35 10.11 -3.59
CA ASP A 32 3.24 11.41 -2.92
C ASP A 32 3.09 11.22 -1.40
N MET A 33 2.32 10.22 -0.94
CA MET A 33 2.22 9.87 0.48
C MET A 33 3.57 9.42 1.07
N GLN A 34 4.29 8.51 0.40
CA GLN A 34 5.57 8.01 0.86
C GLN A 34 6.59 9.14 1.02
N GLN A 35 6.68 10.02 0.01
CA GLN A 35 7.56 11.18 0.01
C GLN A 35 7.18 12.17 1.13
N ASN A 36 5.89 12.49 1.29
CA ASN A 36 5.43 13.39 2.34
C ASN A 36 5.77 12.86 3.74
N VAL A 37 5.53 11.57 4.00
CA VAL A 37 5.91 10.96 5.29
C VAL A 37 7.41 11.03 5.49
N PHE A 38 8.21 10.65 4.49
CA PHE A 38 9.67 10.70 4.59
C PHE A 38 10.18 12.13 4.86
N GLN A 39 9.63 13.14 4.19
CA GLN A 39 9.99 14.54 4.39
C GLN A 39 9.61 15.07 5.78
N GLN A 40 8.48 14.64 6.34
CA GLN A 40 7.99 15.14 7.63
C GLN A 40 8.70 14.51 8.83
N ILE A 41 9.00 13.20 8.79
CA ILE A 41 9.52 12.47 9.96
C ILE A 41 10.88 11.79 9.73
N GLY A 42 11.41 11.82 8.51
CA GLY A 42 12.72 11.23 8.18
C GLY A 42 12.76 9.71 8.17
N LEU A 43 11.63 9.03 8.36
CA LEU A 43 11.56 7.57 8.44
C LEU A 43 11.12 6.95 7.10
N PRO A 44 11.86 5.93 6.60
CA PRO A 44 11.46 5.21 5.41
C PRO A 44 10.20 4.39 5.68
N ASN A 45 9.28 4.35 4.72
CA ASN A 45 8.09 3.52 4.78
C ASN A 45 7.87 2.80 3.44
N SER A 46 7.19 1.64 3.49
CA SER A 46 6.80 0.88 2.30
C SER A 46 5.29 0.80 2.21
N ILE A 47 4.75 0.93 1.00
CA ILE A 47 3.30 1.01 0.76
C ILE A 47 2.87 -0.15 -0.12
N GLY A 48 1.84 -0.87 0.34
CA GLY A 48 1.15 -1.88 -0.44
C GLY A 48 -0.24 -1.42 -0.83
N ILE A 49 -0.60 -1.61 -2.10
CA ILE A 49 -1.87 -1.19 -2.68
C ILE A 49 -2.57 -2.41 -3.26
N SER A 50 -3.84 -2.61 -2.91
CA SER A 50 -4.69 -3.61 -3.55
C SER A 50 -6.17 -3.32 -3.27
N TYR A 51 -7.06 -4.15 -3.81
CA TYR A 51 -8.51 -4.05 -3.66
C TYR A 51 -9.02 -4.59 -2.32
N ASN A 52 -8.15 -5.15 -1.49
CA ASN A 52 -8.47 -5.53 -0.11
C ASN A 52 -7.25 -5.42 0.82
N LYS A 53 -7.52 -5.45 2.14
CA LYS A 53 -6.51 -5.27 3.19
C LYS A 53 -5.44 -6.37 3.20
N SER A 54 -5.84 -7.64 3.02
CA SER A 54 -4.91 -8.77 3.06
C SER A 54 -3.88 -8.71 1.94
N LEU A 55 -4.32 -8.44 0.71
CA LEU A 55 -3.43 -8.28 -0.44
C LEU A 55 -2.59 -7.01 -0.35
N ALA A 56 -3.15 -5.90 0.17
CA ALA A 56 -2.37 -4.69 0.43
C ALA A 56 -1.25 -4.95 1.45
N LYS A 57 -1.51 -5.76 2.49
CA LYS A 57 -0.48 -6.15 3.45
C LYS A 57 0.62 -6.99 2.80
N ILE A 58 0.27 -7.99 1.99
CA ILE A 58 1.24 -8.80 1.24
C ILE A 58 2.09 -7.89 0.34
N ALA A 59 1.45 -7.01 -0.45
CA ALA A 59 2.12 -6.06 -1.32
C ALA A 59 3.13 -5.17 -0.58
N SER A 60 2.77 -4.71 0.63
CA SER A 60 3.62 -3.83 1.44
C SER A 60 4.93 -4.48 1.90
N ASP A 61 4.98 -5.82 1.96
CA ASP A 61 6.17 -6.57 2.36
C ASP A 61 7.09 -6.88 1.16
N MET A 62 6.56 -6.97 -0.06
CA MET A 62 7.29 -7.48 -1.24
C MET A 62 8.52 -6.66 -1.65
N LYS A 63 8.53 -5.35 -1.39
CA LYS A 63 9.59 -4.42 -1.82
C LYS A 63 10.16 -3.60 -0.67
N LYS A 64 10.17 -4.13 0.55
CA LYS A 64 10.83 -3.44 1.66
C LYS A 64 12.35 -3.39 1.45
N PRO A 65 13.04 -2.32 1.92
CA PRO A 65 12.50 -1.05 2.42
C PRO A 65 12.18 -0.07 1.28
N MET A 66 11.45 1.02 1.59
CA MET A 66 11.11 2.11 0.65
C MET A 66 10.36 1.71 -0.64
N GLY A 67 9.85 0.48 -0.74
CA GLY A 67 9.08 0.07 -1.91
C GLY A 67 7.62 0.49 -1.91
N ILE A 68 7.08 0.61 -3.13
CA ILE A 68 5.64 0.67 -3.40
C ILE A 68 5.28 -0.50 -4.32
N THR A 69 4.28 -1.27 -3.91
CA THR A 69 3.79 -2.42 -4.68
C THR A 69 2.29 -2.32 -4.87
N LEU A 70 1.83 -2.48 -6.11
CA LEU A 70 0.43 -2.61 -6.46
C LEU A 70 0.16 -4.05 -6.87
N ILE A 71 -0.85 -4.68 -6.25
CA ILE A 71 -1.38 -5.99 -6.67
C ILE A 71 -2.79 -5.77 -7.20
N ARG A 72 -2.97 -5.98 -8.49
CA ARG A 72 -4.26 -6.02 -9.18
C ARG A 72 -4.82 -7.45 -9.20
N PRO A 73 -6.12 -7.65 -9.48
CA PRO A 73 -6.71 -8.99 -9.58
C PRO A 73 -5.94 -9.93 -10.52
N GLU A 74 -5.45 -9.43 -11.65
CA GLU A 74 -4.66 -10.17 -12.64
C GLU A 74 -3.28 -10.60 -12.12
N ASP A 75 -2.73 -9.88 -11.14
CA ASP A 75 -1.40 -10.17 -10.58
C ASP A 75 -1.45 -11.31 -9.54
N VAL A 76 -2.64 -11.65 -9.01
CA VAL A 76 -2.80 -12.58 -7.87
C VAL A 76 -2.23 -13.96 -8.19
N ALA A 77 -2.48 -14.48 -9.39
CA ALA A 77 -2.01 -15.80 -9.80
C ALA A 77 -0.47 -15.89 -9.79
N GLN A 78 0.20 -14.82 -10.23
CA GLN A 78 1.65 -14.79 -10.35
C GLN A 78 2.35 -14.41 -9.04
N LEU A 79 1.81 -13.45 -8.30
CA LEU A 79 2.49 -12.83 -7.16
C LEU A 79 2.10 -13.43 -5.81
N VAL A 80 0.90 -14.00 -5.70
CA VAL A 80 0.33 -14.40 -4.39
C VAL A 80 0.23 -15.91 -4.26
N GLN A 81 -0.24 -16.63 -5.29
CA GLN A 81 -0.38 -18.08 -5.24
C GLN A 81 0.93 -18.85 -4.93
N PRO A 82 2.12 -18.41 -5.38
CA PRO A 82 3.36 -19.10 -5.05
C PRO A 82 3.84 -18.89 -3.60
N LEU A 83 3.22 -17.98 -2.84
CA LEU A 83 3.63 -17.69 -1.47
C LEU A 83 3.26 -18.85 -0.55
N PRO A 84 4.13 -19.21 0.41
CA PRO A 84 3.82 -20.24 1.39
C PRO A 84 2.64 -19.80 2.28
N VAL A 85 1.79 -20.76 2.64
CA VAL A 85 0.78 -20.58 3.68
C VAL A 85 1.40 -21.03 5.00
N ASN A 86 1.67 -20.08 5.88
CA ASN A 86 2.24 -20.30 7.21
C ASN A 86 1.16 -20.18 8.29
#